data_AF-A0A7L2H8A3-F1
#
_entry.id   AF-A0A7L2H8A3-F1
#
_cell.length_a   1.000
_cell.length_b   1.000
_cell.length_c   1.000
_cell.angle_alpha   90.00
_cell.angle_beta   90.00
_cell.angle_gamma   90.00
#
_symmetry.space_group_name_H-M   'P 1'
#
loop_
_entity.id
_entity.type
_entity.pdbx_description
1 polymer ?
#
loop_
_entity_poly.entity_id
_entity_poly.type
_entity_poly.pdbx_seq_one_letter_code
_entity_poly.pdbx_strand_id
1 'polypeptide(L)'
;MATADSPSAALRRRDLCSRGIRLAGKMRSDVVDLLDTYVERQGLDASASVAVVEGVPVAAAERWDEQTGTQRLLENLAAYRAFRALLAQMLEEQREQLGEADAALGQALAAVLLQVSAFAYHLEELLRLESRGPPSEEGAGPPPPSHLGLFERKLRGLGVLRELARWAVRSARDLRQLAKPSPGTSSAPSPAESP
;
A
#
# COMPACT_ATOMS: atom_id res chain seq x y z
N MET A 1 -13.26 -30.47 5.51
CA MET A 1 -12.09 -30.63 6.40
C MET A 1 -11.70 -29.26 6.92
N ALA A 2 -11.90 -28.99 8.21
CA ALA A 2 -11.50 -27.74 8.84
C ALA A 2 -10.00 -27.81 9.14
N THR A 3 -9.19 -27.01 8.45
CA THR A 3 -7.80 -26.80 8.81
C THR A 3 -7.77 -26.00 10.10
N ALA A 4 -7.54 -26.68 11.23
CA ALA A 4 -7.22 -26.00 12.47
C ALA A 4 -5.91 -25.23 12.24
N ASP A 5 -5.98 -23.91 12.19
CA ASP A 5 -4.80 -23.06 12.17
C ASP A 5 -3.92 -23.45 13.36
N SER A 6 -2.71 -23.94 13.08
CA SER A 6 -1.75 -24.27 14.14
C SER A 6 -1.43 -22.99 14.92
N PRO A 7 -1.32 -23.03 16.26
CA PRO A 7 -1.10 -21.83 17.09
C PRO A 7 0.15 -21.02 16.66
N SER A 8 1.14 -21.68 16.06
CA SER A 8 2.32 -21.05 15.44
C SER A 8 1.98 -20.16 14.23
N ALA A 9 1.06 -20.59 13.36
CA ALA A 9 0.64 -19.83 12.18
C ALA A 9 -0.14 -18.57 12.58
N ALA A 10 -1.01 -18.68 13.58
CA ALA A 10 -1.76 -17.54 14.11
C ALA A 10 -0.85 -16.48 14.76
N LEU A 11 0.19 -16.91 15.50
CA LEU A 11 1.20 -16.01 16.07
C LEU A 11 2.03 -15.32 14.97
N ARG A 12 2.51 -16.08 13.98
CA ARG A 12 3.25 -15.54 12.83
C ARG A 12 2.43 -14.52 12.06
N ARG A 13 1.15 -14.80 11.82
CA ARG A 13 0.22 -13.87 11.18
C ARG A 13 0.11 -12.56 11.96
N ARG A 14 -0.11 -12.63 13.27
CA ARG A 14 -0.26 -11.45 14.14
C ARG A 14 1.01 -10.60 14.13
N ASP A 15 2.17 -11.23 14.17
CA ASP A 15 3.48 -10.57 14.10
C ASP A 15 3.68 -9.87 12.74
N LEU A 16 3.38 -10.55 11.62
CA LEU A 16 3.41 -9.94 10.29
C LEU A 16 2.42 -8.78 10.15
N CYS A 17 1.19 -8.91 10.66
CA CYS A 17 0.25 -7.79 10.67
C CYS A 17 0.80 -6.59 11.46
N SER A 18 1.41 -6.84 12.62
CA SER A 18 2.00 -5.79 13.45
C SER A 18 3.18 -5.09 12.78
N ARG A 19 4.07 -5.85 12.11
CA ARG A 19 5.14 -5.30 11.28
C ARG A 19 4.58 -4.46 10.12
N GLY A 20 3.59 -4.99 9.41
CA GLY A 20 2.96 -4.28 8.28
C GLY A 20 2.32 -2.96 8.72
N ILE A 21 1.64 -2.92 9.87
CA ILE A 21 1.08 -1.67 10.42
C ILE A 21 2.17 -0.64 10.66
N ARG A 22 3.34 -1.05 11.21
CA ARG A 22 4.48 -0.14 11.42
C ARG A 22 5.08 0.36 10.11
N LEU A 23 5.25 -0.53 9.12
CA LEU A 23 5.74 -0.16 7.79
C LEU A 23 4.81 0.84 7.10
N ALA A 24 3.51 0.58 7.12
CA ALA A 24 2.51 1.50 6.57
C ALA A 24 2.53 2.87 7.28
N GLY A 25 2.68 2.86 8.61
CA GLY A 25 2.82 4.09 9.40
C GLY A 25 4.07 4.90 9.04
N LYS A 26 5.23 4.26 8.93
CA LYS A 26 6.48 4.92 8.52
C LYS A 26 6.39 5.48 7.11
N MET A 27 5.92 4.67 6.16
CA MET A 27 5.75 5.08 4.77
C MET A 27 4.78 6.26 4.66
N ARG A 28 3.68 6.29 5.42
CA ARG A 28 2.79 7.45 5.45
C ARG A 28 3.52 8.72 5.87
N SER A 29 4.34 8.66 6.92
CA SER A 29 5.12 9.82 7.38
C SER A 29 6.02 10.33 6.26
N ASP A 30 6.78 9.43 5.65
CA ASP A 30 7.77 9.80 4.64
C ASP A 30 7.13 10.30 3.34
N VAL A 31 5.95 9.77 2.99
CA VAL A 31 5.16 10.27 1.85
C VAL A 31 4.60 11.66 2.13
N VAL A 32 4.23 11.99 3.37
CA VAL A 32 3.80 13.34 3.74
C VAL A 32 4.97 14.33 3.65
N ASP A 33 6.14 13.96 4.16
CA ASP A 33 7.35 14.81 4.05
C ASP A 33 7.75 15.01 2.57
N LEU A 34 7.62 13.95 1.76
CA LEU A 34 7.85 13.99 0.33
C LEU A 34 6.81 14.85 -0.41
N LEU A 35 5.54 14.85 0.01
CA LEU A 35 4.50 15.70 -0.59
C LEU A 35 4.87 17.18 -0.46
N ASP A 36 5.29 17.60 0.73
CA ASP A 36 5.68 18.99 0.97
C ASP A 36 6.88 19.38 0.09
N THR A 37 7.90 18.53 0.05
CA THR A 37 9.08 18.70 -0.81
C THR A 37 8.68 18.75 -2.29
N TYR A 38 7.78 17.87 -2.74
CA TYR A 38 7.34 17.80 -4.12
C TYR A 38 6.58 19.06 -4.56
N VAL A 39 5.66 19.55 -3.72
CA VAL A 39 4.89 20.77 -4.00
C VAL A 39 5.82 21.98 -4.15
N GLU A 40 6.76 22.14 -3.21
CA GLU A 40 7.75 23.23 -3.23
C GLU A 40 8.61 23.17 -4.51
N ARG A 41 9.23 22.02 -4.79
CA ARG A 41 10.15 21.84 -5.92
C ARG A 41 9.47 21.94 -7.27
N GLN A 42 8.21 21.54 -7.36
CA GLN A 42 7.46 21.58 -8.61
C GLN A 42 6.75 22.93 -8.86
N GLY A 43 6.73 23.83 -7.87
CA GLY A 43 6.02 25.10 -7.95
C GLY A 43 4.50 24.91 -8.04
N LEU A 44 3.98 23.89 -7.35
CA LEU A 44 2.56 23.56 -7.34
C LEU A 44 1.85 24.25 -6.17
N ASP A 45 0.53 24.40 -6.29
CA ASP A 45 -0.31 24.70 -5.14
C ASP A 45 -0.72 23.39 -4.45
N ALA A 46 -0.51 23.31 -3.13
CA ALA A 46 -0.96 22.21 -2.29
C ALA A 46 -2.50 22.06 -2.28
N SER A 47 -3.26 23.04 -2.77
CA SER A 47 -4.72 22.98 -2.95
C SER A 47 -5.15 22.57 -4.36
N ALA A 48 -4.20 22.43 -5.30
CA ALA A 48 -4.51 22.14 -6.70
C ALA A 48 -5.39 20.91 -6.85
N SER A 49 -6.49 21.10 -7.59
CA SER A 49 -7.37 20.01 -8.00
C SER A 49 -6.58 19.06 -8.89
N VAL A 50 -6.41 17.83 -8.41
CA VAL A 50 -5.84 16.76 -9.21
C VAL A 50 -7.03 16.03 -9.80
N ALA A 51 -7.20 16.13 -11.12
CA ALA A 51 -8.20 15.33 -11.84
C ALA A 51 -7.98 13.84 -11.54
N VAL A 52 -9.02 13.01 -11.70
CA VAL A 52 -8.85 11.55 -11.60
C VAL A 52 -7.81 11.14 -12.64
N VAL A 53 -6.61 10.81 -12.17
CA VAL A 53 -5.53 10.42 -13.07
C VAL A 53 -5.67 8.94 -13.34
N GLU A 54 -5.82 8.60 -14.62
CA GLU A 54 -5.89 7.24 -15.09
C GLU A 54 -4.71 6.42 -14.55
N GLY A 55 -5.02 5.26 -13.96
CA GLY A 55 -4.02 4.34 -13.40
C GLY A 55 -3.60 4.60 -11.95
N VAL A 56 -3.98 5.72 -11.32
CA VAL A 56 -3.70 5.93 -9.88
C VAL A 56 -4.71 5.15 -9.03
N PRO A 57 -4.29 4.19 -8.18
CA PRO A 57 -5.20 3.43 -7.34
C PRO A 57 -5.89 4.36 -6.34
N VAL A 58 -7.23 4.37 -6.35
CA VAL A 58 -8.01 5.21 -5.45
C VAL A 58 -8.25 4.47 -4.13
N ALA A 59 -7.94 5.12 -3.01
CA ALA A 59 -8.10 4.50 -1.68
C ALA A 59 -9.57 4.36 -1.24
N ALA A 60 -10.51 5.01 -1.94
CA ALA A 60 -11.94 4.98 -1.65
C ALA A 60 -12.46 3.54 -1.53
N ALA A 61 -13.31 3.32 -0.54
CA ALA A 61 -13.72 2.01 -0.11
C ALA A 61 -15.24 1.88 -0.23
N GLU A 62 -15.73 1.73 -1.46
CA GLU A 62 -17.04 1.12 -1.63
C GLU A 62 -16.95 -0.30 -1.04
N ARG A 63 -17.78 -0.60 -0.04
CA ARG A 63 -17.93 -1.95 0.55
C ARG A 63 -16.77 -2.44 1.44
N TRP A 64 -16.09 -1.53 2.13
CA TRP A 64 -14.98 -1.88 3.03
C TRP A 64 -15.35 -2.90 4.10
N ASP A 65 -16.56 -2.86 4.63
CA ASP A 65 -17.09 -3.74 5.68
C ASP A 65 -17.42 -5.16 5.17
N GLU A 66 -17.69 -5.30 3.88
CA GLU A 66 -18.04 -6.57 3.24
C GLU A 66 -16.80 -7.39 2.81
N GLN A 67 -15.61 -6.79 2.83
CA GLN A 67 -14.37 -7.43 2.37
C GLN A 67 -13.83 -8.46 3.38
N THR A 68 -13.55 -9.66 2.85
CA THR A 68 -12.79 -10.72 3.53
C THR A 68 -11.33 -10.30 3.75
N GLY A 69 -10.64 -10.97 4.68
CA GLY A 69 -9.22 -10.75 4.93
C GLY A 69 -8.35 -10.90 3.67
N THR A 70 -8.59 -11.95 2.88
CA THR A 70 -7.88 -12.19 1.62
C THR A 70 -8.14 -11.11 0.58
N GLN A 71 -9.39 -10.64 0.42
CA GLN A 71 -9.72 -9.56 -0.51
C GLN A 71 -8.98 -8.27 -0.17
N ARG A 72 -8.93 -7.90 1.12
CA ARG A 72 -8.16 -6.75 1.59
C ARG A 72 -6.70 -6.87 1.18
N LEU A 73 -6.07 -8.02 1.41
CA LEU A 73 -4.66 -8.23 1.06
C LEU A 73 -4.41 -8.15 -0.45
N LEU A 74 -5.30 -8.71 -1.27
CA LEU A 74 -5.20 -8.66 -2.73
C LEU A 74 -5.33 -7.24 -3.26
N GLU A 75 -6.31 -6.47 -2.77
CA GLU A 75 -6.49 -5.07 -3.17
C GLU A 75 -5.32 -4.20 -2.76
N ASN A 76 -4.81 -4.40 -1.53
CA ASN A 76 -3.59 -3.73 -1.09
C ASN A 76 -2.41 -4.08 -2.01
N LEU A 77 -2.16 -5.36 -2.28
CA LEU A 77 -1.05 -5.79 -3.13
C LEU A 77 -1.13 -5.19 -4.54
N ALA A 78 -2.32 -5.19 -5.14
CA ALA A 78 -2.55 -4.58 -6.45
C ALA A 78 -2.23 -3.07 -6.44
N ALA A 79 -2.70 -2.34 -5.42
CA ALA A 79 -2.43 -0.92 -5.27
C ALA A 79 -0.92 -0.64 -5.13
N TYR A 80 -0.20 -1.37 -4.27
CA TYR A 80 1.23 -1.14 -4.06
C TYR A 80 2.09 -1.53 -5.27
N ARG A 81 1.69 -2.52 -6.07
CA ARG A 81 2.33 -2.81 -7.36
C ARG A 81 2.15 -1.67 -8.35
N ALA A 82 0.95 -1.09 -8.44
CA ALA A 82 0.70 0.09 -9.27
C ALA A 82 1.48 1.32 -8.78
N PHE A 83 1.52 1.59 -7.47
CA PHE A 83 2.35 2.66 -6.92
C PHE A 83 3.84 2.47 -7.20
N ARG A 84 4.35 1.23 -7.16
CA ARG A 84 5.74 0.94 -7.51
C ARG A 84 6.05 1.36 -8.95
N ALA A 85 5.18 1.03 -9.90
CA ALA A 85 5.34 1.43 -11.30
C ALA A 85 5.26 2.96 -11.47
N LEU A 86 4.28 3.61 -10.84
CA LEU A 86 4.08 5.07 -10.92
C LEU A 86 5.24 5.86 -10.30
N LEU A 87 5.75 5.43 -9.15
CA LEU A 87 6.91 6.06 -8.50
C LEU A 87 8.19 5.86 -9.29
N ALA A 88 8.40 4.68 -9.89
CA ALA A 88 9.54 4.45 -10.78
C ALA A 88 9.49 5.37 -12.01
N GLN A 89 8.29 5.54 -12.60
CA GLN A 89 8.08 6.47 -13.69
C GLN A 89 8.33 7.93 -13.26
N MET A 90 7.84 8.35 -12.09
CA MET A 90 8.09 9.69 -11.57
C MET A 90 9.58 9.94 -11.38
N LEU A 91 10.32 8.97 -10.83
CA LEU A 91 11.76 9.10 -10.61
C LEU A 91 12.52 9.30 -11.94
N GLU A 92 12.14 8.58 -12.99
CA GLU A 92 12.73 8.74 -14.32
C GLU A 92 12.42 10.11 -14.91
N GLU A 93 11.16 10.55 -14.86
CA GLU A 93 10.75 11.88 -15.34
C GLU A 93 11.45 13.02 -14.58
N GLN A 94 11.70 12.86 -13.27
CA GLN A 94 12.47 13.83 -12.50
C GLN A 94 13.94 13.89 -12.93
N ARG A 95 14.56 12.73 -13.22
CA ARG A 95 15.94 12.67 -13.71
C ARG A 95 16.08 13.36 -15.07
N GLU A 96 15.14 13.13 -15.98
CA GLU A 96 15.11 13.76 -17.30
C GLU A 96 14.94 15.29 -17.23
N GLN A 97 14.13 15.79 -16.28
CA GLN A 97 13.77 17.21 -16.20
C GLN A 97 14.79 18.07 -15.44
N LEU A 98 15.30 17.58 -14.31
CA LEU A 98 16.04 18.41 -13.35
C LEU A 98 17.52 18.02 -13.23
N GLY A 99 17.92 16.86 -13.77
CA GLY A 99 19.28 16.35 -13.61
C GLY A 99 19.68 16.26 -12.13
N GLU A 100 20.92 16.63 -11.79
CA GLU A 100 21.39 16.61 -10.40
C GLU A 100 20.90 17.77 -9.53
N ALA A 101 20.26 18.80 -10.11
CA ALA A 101 19.86 20.00 -9.38
C ALA A 101 18.79 19.73 -8.30
N ASP A 102 18.09 18.59 -8.39
CA ASP A 102 17.08 18.17 -7.41
C ASP A 102 17.35 16.77 -6.84
N ALA A 103 18.62 16.50 -6.53
CA ALA A 103 19.06 15.24 -5.92
C ALA A 103 18.27 14.89 -4.65
N ALA A 104 17.86 15.88 -3.85
CA ALA A 104 17.08 15.66 -2.63
C ALA A 104 15.68 15.09 -2.92
N LEU A 105 14.94 15.66 -3.88
CA LEU A 105 13.65 15.13 -4.29
C LEU A 105 13.78 13.73 -4.89
N GLY A 106 14.79 13.52 -5.74
CA GLY A 106 15.09 12.21 -6.33
C GLY A 106 15.40 11.14 -5.28
N GLN A 107 16.19 11.48 -4.26
CA GLN A 107 16.50 10.58 -3.14
C GLN A 107 15.26 10.25 -2.30
N ALA A 108 14.43 11.24 -2.00
CA ALA A 108 13.19 11.03 -1.25
C ALA A 108 12.20 10.14 -2.02
N LEU A 109 12.04 10.36 -3.33
CA LEU A 109 11.25 9.48 -4.21
C LEU A 109 11.78 8.04 -4.22
N ALA A 110 13.10 7.87 -4.36
CA ALA A 110 13.72 6.55 -4.35
C ALA A 110 13.53 5.83 -3.01
N ALA A 111 13.60 6.55 -1.88
CA ALA A 111 13.37 6.00 -0.56
C ALA A 111 11.91 5.51 -0.39
N VAL A 112 10.93 6.31 -0.82
CA VAL A 112 9.52 5.91 -0.79
C VAL A 112 9.24 4.74 -1.73
N LEU A 113 9.85 4.71 -2.93
CA LEU A 113 9.76 3.57 -3.86
C LEU A 113 10.27 2.27 -3.22
N LEU A 114 11.37 2.33 -2.46
CA LEU A 114 11.89 1.18 -1.73
C LEU A 114 10.91 0.71 -0.64
N GLN A 115 10.29 1.64 0.09
CA GLN A 115 9.29 1.31 1.10
C GLN A 115 8.04 0.65 0.50
N VAL A 116 7.54 1.19 -0.60
CA VAL A 116 6.42 0.62 -1.36
C VAL A 116 6.76 -0.80 -1.82
N SER A 117 7.98 -1.02 -2.33
CA SER A 117 8.45 -2.35 -2.74
C SER A 117 8.52 -3.32 -1.56
N ALA A 118 9.12 -2.89 -0.44
CA ALA A 118 9.19 -3.69 0.78
C ALA A 118 7.81 -4.04 1.32
N PHE A 119 6.87 -3.10 1.28
CA PHE A 119 5.50 -3.32 1.73
C PHE A 119 4.74 -4.29 0.81
N ALA A 120 4.93 -4.22 -0.51
CA ALA A 120 4.37 -5.19 -1.45
C ALA A 120 4.86 -6.62 -1.16
N TYR A 121 6.18 -6.82 -0.95
CA TYR A 121 6.72 -8.13 -0.57
C TYR A 121 6.17 -8.62 0.78
N HIS A 122 6.00 -7.72 1.73
CA HIS A 122 5.40 -8.03 3.04
C HIS A 122 3.94 -8.52 2.89
N LEU A 123 3.15 -7.89 2.01
CA LEU A 123 1.78 -8.32 1.70
C LEU A 123 1.75 -9.69 1.02
N GLU A 124 2.70 -9.97 0.13
CA GLU A 124 2.82 -11.30 -0.48
C GLU A 124 3.12 -12.39 0.56
N GLU A 125 3.98 -12.11 1.56
CA GLU A 125 4.23 -13.05 2.66
C GLU A 125 2.94 -13.32 3.46
N LEU A 126 2.16 -12.28 3.76
CA LEU A 126 0.85 -12.42 4.41
C LEU A 126 -0.12 -13.25 3.56
N LEU A 127 -0.18 -13.03 2.24
CA LEU A 127 -1.03 -13.81 1.34
C LEU A 127 -0.65 -15.28 1.29
N ARG A 128 0.64 -15.62 1.36
CA ARG A 128 1.09 -17.02 1.43
C ARG A 128 0.63 -17.73 2.71
N LEU A 129 0.33 -16.99 3.78
CA LEU A 129 -0.24 -17.56 5.00
C LEU A 129 -1.76 -17.66 4.97
N GLU A 130 -2.45 -16.75 4.29
CA GLU A 130 -3.91 -16.64 4.28
C GLU A 130 -4.60 -17.35 3.08
N SER A 131 -3.87 -17.65 2.00
CA SER A 131 -4.45 -18.17 0.77
C SER A 131 -3.48 -19.10 0.02
N ARG A 132 -3.84 -19.48 -1.23
CA ARG A 132 -2.97 -20.27 -2.13
C ARG A 132 -1.73 -19.50 -2.64
N GLY A 133 -1.49 -18.30 -2.12
CA GLY A 133 -0.38 -17.43 -2.52
C GLY A 133 -0.83 -16.19 -3.29
N PRO A 134 0.08 -15.22 -3.49
CA PRO A 134 -0.22 -14.02 -4.25
C PRO A 134 -0.44 -14.36 -5.73
N PRO A 135 -1.32 -13.62 -6.44
CA PRO A 135 -1.39 -13.72 -7.89
C PRO A 135 -0.05 -13.33 -8.50
N SER A 136 0.31 -14.03 -9.59
CA SER A 136 1.46 -13.68 -10.41
C SER A 136 1.42 -12.20 -10.78
N GLU A 137 2.60 -11.61 -10.91
CA GLU A 137 2.72 -10.27 -11.45
C GLU A 137 2.65 -10.34 -12.99
N GLU A 138 1.53 -10.84 -13.51
CA GLU A 138 1.31 -10.94 -14.96
C GLU A 138 0.98 -9.55 -15.52
N GLY A 139 1.80 -9.07 -16.46
CA GLY A 139 1.48 -7.93 -17.31
C GLY A 139 1.97 -6.55 -16.83
N ALA A 140 2.77 -6.46 -15.77
CA ALA A 140 3.44 -5.22 -15.40
C ALA A 140 4.65 -4.95 -16.31
N GLY A 141 4.41 -4.82 -17.61
CA GLY A 141 5.35 -4.13 -18.49
C GLY A 141 5.54 -2.70 -17.98
N PRO A 142 6.67 -2.04 -18.30
CA PRO A 142 6.83 -0.63 -17.99
C PRO A 142 5.59 0.13 -18.48
N PRO A 143 5.02 1.04 -17.67
CA PRO A 143 3.86 1.80 -18.10
C PRO A 143 4.17 2.46 -19.45
N PRO A 144 3.20 2.51 -20.37
CA PRO A 144 3.42 3.13 -21.66
C PRO A 144 3.93 4.57 -21.47
N PRO A 145 4.81 5.07 -22.36
CA PRO A 145 5.38 6.39 -22.22
C PRO A 145 4.26 7.43 -22.09
N SER A 146 4.33 8.27 -21.06
CA SER A 146 3.27 9.24 -20.83
C SER A 146 3.33 10.35 -21.89
N HIS A 147 2.26 10.47 -22.68
CA HIS A 147 2.07 11.58 -23.63
C HIS A 147 1.64 12.89 -22.96
N LEU A 148 1.62 12.90 -21.61
CA LEU A 148 1.23 14.04 -20.80
C LEU A 148 2.22 15.20 -20.95
N GLY A 149 1.70 16.42 -20.99
CA GLY A 149 2.50 17.63 -20.88
C GLY A 149 3.18 17.74 -19.51
N LEU A 150 4.19 18.60 -19.38
CA LEU A 150 4.97 18.76 -18.14
C LEU A 150 4.08 19.08 -16.93
N PHE A 151 3.11 19.99 -17.08
CA PHE A 151 2.20 20.36 -16.00
C PHE A 151 1.30 19.19 -15.57
N GLU A 152 0.79 18.40 -16.51
CA GLU A 152 -0.02 17.22 -16.23
C GLU A 152 0.77 16.12 -15.53
N ARG A 153 2.05 15.92 -15.91
CA ARG A 153 2.96 15.02 -15.20
C ARG A 153 3.18 15.46 -13.75
N LYS A 154 3.34 16.76 -13.52
CA LYS A 154 3.47 17.33 -12.16
C LYS A 154 2.20 17.09 -11.32
N LEU A 155 1.03 17.37 -11.88
CA LEU A 155 -0.24 17.10 -11.21
C LEU A 155 -0.47 15.61 -10.95
N ARG A 156 -0.07 14.74 -11.88
CA ARG A 156 -0.09 13.29 -11.68
C ARG A 156 0.78 12.88 -10.50
N GLY A 157 2.02 13.36 -10.43
CA GLY A 157 2.91 13.06 -9.32
C GLY A 157 2.31 13.47 -7.96
N LEU A 158 1.70 14.66 -7.90
CA LEU A 158 0.96 15.11 -6.71
C LEU A 158 -0.20 14.16 -6.35
N GLY A 159 -0.97 13.71 -7.36
CA GLY A 159 -2.05 12.73 -7.19
C GLY A 159 -1.56 11.39 -6.65
N VAL A 160 -0.50 10.85 -7.23
CA VAL A 160 0.13 9.59 -6.83
C VAL A 160 0.53 9.63 -5.35
N LEU A 161 1.23 10.68 -4.93
CA LEU A 161 1.69 10.83 -3.55
C LEU A 161 0.52 11.00 -2.56
N ARG A 162 -0.51 11.77 -2.93
CA ARG A 162 -1.71 11.93 -2.09
C ARG A 162 -2.46 10.61 -1.91
N GLU A 163 -2.67 9.86 -2.98
CA GLU A 163 -3.34 8.56 -2.91
C GLU A 163 -2.49 7.54 -2.16
N LEU A 164 -1.17 7.52 -2.33
CA LEU A 164 -0.27 6.65 -1.58
C LEU A 164 -0.37 6.91 -0.07
N ALA A 165 -0.44 8.17 0.36
CA ALA A 165 -0.64 8.52 1.77
C ALA A 165 -1.99 8.01 2.31
N ARG A 166 -3.05 8.08 1.50
CA ARG A 166 -4.38 7.55 1.84
C ARG A 166 -4.39 6.03 1.91
N TRP A 167 -3.76 5.37 0.95
CA TRP A 167 -3.58 3.92 0.94
C TRP A 167 -2.82 3.45 2.17
N ALA A 168 -1.74 4.10 2.57
CA ALA A 168 -1.03 3.73 3.80
C ALA A 168 -1.92 3.74 5.05
N VAL A 169 -2.87 4.68 5.16
CA VAL A 169 -3.89 4.68 6.24
C VAL A 169 -4.84 3.49 6.10
N ARG A 170 -5.35 3.26 4.88
CA ARG A 170 -6.25 2.14 4.58
C ARG A 170 -5.58 0.79 4.89
N SER A 171 -4.36 0.58 4.44
CA SER A 171 -3.59 -0.65 4.67
C SER A 171 -3.36 -0.91 6.15
N ALA A 172 -3.00 0.12 6.92
CA ALA A 172 -2.88 -0.03 8.37
C ALA A 172 -4.21 -0.44 9.03
N ARG A 173 -5.35 0.08 8.53
CA ARG A 173 -6.68 -0.30 9.00
C ARG A 173 -7.03 -1.73 8.61
N ASP A 174 -6.75 -2.15 7.38
CA ASP A 174 -7.00 -3.52 6.89
C ASP A 174 -6.17 -4.54 7.67
N LEU A 175 -4.89 -4.27 7.90
CA LEU A 175 -4.02 -5.14 8.70
C LEU A 175 -4.47 -5.22 10.17
N ARG A 176 -5.05 -4.15 10.73
CA ARG A 176 -5.66 -4.22 12.07
C ARG A 176 -6.90 -5.12 12.10
N GLN A 177 -7.69 -5.17 11.02
CA GLN A 177 -8.82 -6.11 10.94
C GLN A 177 -8.34 -7.56 10.83
N LEU A 178 -7.31 -7.81 10.01
CA LEU A 178 -6.68 -9.12 9.88
C LEU A 178 -6.05 -9.63 11.18
N ALA A 179 -5.52 -8.72 12.00
CA ALA A 179 -4.95 -9.08 13.29
C ALA A 179 -5.99 -9.47 14.36
N LYS A 180 -7.29 -9.20 14.13
CA LYS A 180 -8.34 -9.57 15.09
C LYS A 180 -8.51 -11.09 15.12
N PRO A 181 -8.72 -11.69 16.31
CA PRO A 181 -9.11 -13.08 16.40
C PRO A 181 -10.48 -13.27 15.74
N SER A 182 -10.65 -14.33 14.94
CA SER A 182 -11.96 -14.68 14.39
C SER A 182 -12.93 -14.93 15.55
N PRO A 183 -14.18 -14.41 15.50
CA PRO A 183 -15.19 -14.70 16.49
C PRO A 183 -15.65 -16.15 16.32
N GLY A 184 -14.92 -17.10 16.92
CA GLY A 184 -15.22 -18.53 16.76
C GLY A 184 -14.58 -19.49 17.76
N THR A 185 -13.76 -19.02 18.70
CA THR A 185 -13.10 -19.88 19.70
C THR A 185 -13.12 -19.28 21.10
N SER A 186 -14.30 -18.80 21.52
CA SER A 186 -14.55 -18.56 22.93
C SER A 186 -15.92 -19.10 23.32
N SER A 187 -15.92 -19.88 24.40
CA SER A 187 -17.06 -20.55 25.04
C SER A 187 -17.51 -21.89 24.44
N ALA A 188 -16.93 -22.98 24.97
CA ALA A 188 -17.75 -24.11 25.37
C ALA A 188 -17.78 -24.12 26.91
N PRO A 189 -18.96 -24.03 27.54
CA PRO A 189 -19.08 -24.16 28.99
C PRO A 189 -18.81 -25.62 29.41
N SER A 190 -18.09 -25.80 30.53
CA SER A 190 -17.91 -27.10 31.19
C SER A 190 -19.25 -27.81 31.39
N PRO A 191 -19.37 -29.11 31.10
CA PRO A 191 -20.56 -29.85 31.49
C PRO A 191 -20.55 -29.96 33.02
N ALA A 192 -21.62 -29.49 33.64
CA ALA A 192 -21.88 -29.72 35.05
C ALA A 192 -21.99 -31.23 35.29
N GLU A 193 -21.12 -31.76 36.15
CA GLU A 193 -21.42 -33.00 36.86
C GLU A 193 -22.69 -32.77 37.69
N SER A 194 -23.63 -33.67 37.59
CA SER A 194 -24.72 -33.79 38.56
C SER A 194 -24.81 -35.27 39.00
N PRO A 195 -25.03 -35.51 40.30
CA PRO A 195 -24.88 -36.80 40.96
C PRO A 195 -26.02 -37.79 40.65
#